data_AF-A0A524GIQ6-F1
#
_entry.id   AF-A0A524GIQ6-F1
#
_cell.length_a   1.000
_cell.length_b   1.000
_cell.length_c   1.000
_cell.angle_alpha   90.00
_cell.angle_beta   90.00
_cell.angle_gamma   90.00
#
_symmetry.space_group_name_H-M   'P 1'
#
loop_
_entity.id
_entity.type
_entity.pdbx_description
1 polymer ?
#
loop_
_entity_poly.entity_id
_entity_poly.type
_entity_poly.pdbx_seq_one_letter_code
_entity_poly.pdbx_strand_id
1 'polypeptide(L)' 'MFRKLIVLVLLSISAGPSFAQSANHKKLDAMIVQGMKDWQIPGLAAVVVKDGEIVFQKTYGVKNLETKLPVD' A
#
# COMPACT_ATOMS: atom_id res chain seq x y z
N MET A 1 20.34 43.66 10.75
CA MET A 1 20.44 42.83 9.52
C MET A 1 20.61 41.34 9.86
N PHE A 2 21.56 40.97 10.72
CA PHE A 2 21.82 39.58 11.16
C PHE A 2 20.63 38.80 11.75
N ARG A 3 19.73 39.47 12.50
CA ARG A 3 18.54 38.84 13.07
C ARG A 3 17.55 38.30 12.01
N LYS A 4 17.49 38.93 10.83
CA LYS A 4 16.67 38.45 9.70
C LYS A 4 17.32 37.23 9.01
N LEU A 5 18.66 37.15 9.03
CA LEU A 5 19.42 36.03 8.46
C LEU A 5 19.23 34.75 9.27
N ILE A 6 19.22 34.85 10.61
CA ILE A 6 18.98 33.72 11.52
C ILE A 6 17.59 33.10 11.31
N VAL A 7 16.57 33.94 11.17
CA VAL A 7 15.19 33.47 10.92
C VAL A 7 15.08 32.75 9.58
N LEU A 8 15.79 33.22 8.54
CA LEU A 8 15.78 32.60 7.23
C LEU A 8 16.47 31.23 7.24
N VAL A 9 17.57 31.07 7.98
CA VAL A 9 18.28 29.80 8.14
C VAL A 9 17.44 28.78 8.92
N LEU A 10 16.75 29.22 9.98
CA LEU A 10 15.83 28.37 10.75
C LEU A 10 14.63 27.88 9.93
N LEU A 11 14.13 28.69 8.98
CA LEU A 11 13.01 28.32 8.12
C LEU A 11 13.39 27.30 7.02
N SER A 12 14.66 27.27 6.61
CA SER A 12 15.15 26.31 5.62
C SER A 12 15.40 24.91 6.22
N ILE A 13 15.57 24.81 7.53
CA ILE A 13 15.82 23.54 8.23
C ILE A 13 14.52 22.72 8.43
N SER A 14 13.35 23.37 8.38
CA SER A 14 12.05 22.67 8.48
C SER A 14 11.57 22.01 7.19
N ALA A 15 12.29 22.17 6.07
CA ALA A 15 12.01 21.49 4.80
C ALA A 15 12.68 20.10 4.72
N GLY A 16 12.44 19.26 5.73
CA GLY A 16 12.91 17.87 5.73
C GLY A 16 12.25 17.05 4.60
N PRO A 17 12.86 15.94 4.16
CA PRO A 17 12.26 15.08 3.15
C PRO A 17 10.90 14.59 3.65
N SER A 18 9.84 14.94 2.91
CA SER A 18 8.51 14.39 3.10
C SER A 18 8.58 12.91 2.72
N PHE A 19 8.73 12.05 3.71
CA PHE A 19 8.51 10.62 3.51
C PHE A 19 7.04 10.44 3.22
N ALA A 20 6.71 10.24 1.93
CA ALA A 20 5.43 9.68 1.55
C ALA A 20 5.20 8.45 2.43
N GLN A 21 4.19 8.50 3.28
CA GLN A 21 3.89 7.43 4.24
C GLN A 21 3.83 6.13 3.45
N SER A 22 4.69 5.16 3.76
CA SER A 22 4.65 3.88 3.04
C SER A 22 3.24 3.34 3.19
N ALA A 23 2.58 3.12 2.05
CA ALA A 23 1.18 2.77 2.05
C ALA A 23 1.05 1.39 2.69
N ASN A 24 0.67 1.37 3.97
CA ASN A 24 0.54 0.15 4.74
C ASN A 24 -0.82 -0.48 4.43
N HIS A 25 -0.85 -1.33 3.41
CA HIS A 25 -2.08 -1.99 2.93
C HIS A 25 -2.55 -3.16 3.81
N LYS A 26 -2.01 -3.35 5.02
CA LYS A 26 -2.43 -4.43 5.94
C LYS A 26 -3.94 -4.45 6.20
N LYS A 27 -4.57 -3.28 6.31
CA LYS A 27 -6.03 -3.19 6.51
C LYS A 27 -6.79 -3.70 5.29
N LEU A 28 -6.38 -3.31 4.08
CA LEU A 28 -6.98 -3.79 2.84
C LEU A 28 -6.79 -5.30 2.69
N ASP A 29 -5.57 -5.80 2.95
CA ASP A 29 -5.26 -7.22 2.93
C ASP A 29 -6.16 -8.02 3.88
N ALA A 30 -6.33 -7.54 5.12
CA ALA A 30 -7.20 -8.17 6.11
C ALA A 30 -8.68 -8.17 5.68
N MET A 31 -9.16 -7.08 5.06
CA MET A 31 -10.52 -7.01 4.52
C MET A 31 -10.73 -8.00 3.38
N ILE A 32 -9.75 -8.14 2.47
CA ILE A 32 -9.80 -9.11 1.38
C ILE A 32 -9.84 -10.54 1.93
N VAL A 33 -8.94 -10.88 2.85
CA VAL A 33 -8.90 -12.21 3.48
C VAL A 33 -10.20 -12.52 4.22
N GLN A 34 -10.78 -11.55 4.91
CA GLN A 34 -12.07 -11.71 5.59
C GLN A 34 -13.20 -11.97 4.58
N GLY A 35 -13.31 -11.17 3.52
CA GLY A 35 -14.33 -11.37 2.48
C GLY A 35 -14.18 -12.70 1.74
N MET A 36 -12.95 -13.12 1.45
CA MET A 36 -12.69 -14.45 0.88
C MET A 36 -13.19 -15.57 1.79
N LYS A 37 -13.02 -15.44 3.10
CA LYS A 37 -13.52 -16.40 4.09
C LYS A 37 -15.06 -16.40 4.14
N ASP A 38 -15.66 -15.22 4.21
CA ASP A 38 -17.12 -15.06 4.35
C ASP A 38 -17.89 -15.63 3.16
N TRP A 39 -17.31 -15.51 1.95
CA TRP A 39 -17.92 -15.97 0.70
C TRP A 39 -17.30 -17.25 0.15
N GLN A 40 -16.42 -17.90 0.90
CA GLN A 40 -15.76 -19.15 0.53
C GLN A 40 -15.05 -19.08 -0.84
N ILE A 41 -14.43 -17.93 -1.14
CA ILE A 41 -13.71 -17.72 -2.40
C ILE A 41 -12.38 -18.49 -2.37
N PRO A 42 -12.14 -19.43 -3.30
CA PRO A 42 -10.96 -20.29 -3.25
C PRO A 42 -9.66 -19.59 -3.70
N GLY A 43 -9.76 -18.58 -4.56
CA GLY A 43 -8.61 -17.79 -5.03
C GLY A 43 -9.01 -16.44 -5.61
N LEU A 44 -8.12 -15.46 -5.52
CA LEU A 44 -8.34 -14.08 -5.93
C LEU A 44 -7.02 -13.43 -6.37
N ALA A 45 -7.05 -12.65 -7.44
CA ALA A 45 -5.99 -11.69 -7.78
C ALA A 45 -6.54 -10.27 -7.62
N ALA A 46 -5.80 -9.39 -6.95
CA ALA A 46 -6.22 -8.02 -6.69
C ALA A 46 -5.11 -7.02 -7.01
N VAL A 47 -5.47 -5.95 -7.72
CA VAL A 47 -4.59 -4.83 -8.06
C VAL A 47 -5.31 -3.51 -7.77
N VAL A 48 -4.62 -2.57 -7.16
CA VAL A 48 -5.08 -1.17 -7.00
C VAL A 48 -4.11 -0.25 -7.72
N VAL A 49 -4.65 0.55 -8.62
CA VAL A 49 -3.90 1.57 -9.35
C VAL A 49 -4.31 2.95 -8.85
N LYS A 50 -3.33 3.78 -8.51
CA LYS A 50 -3.53 5.17 -8.11
C LYS A 50 -2.53 6.04 -8.85
N ASP A 51 -3.02 7.12 -9.47
CA ASP A 51 -2.19 8.08 -10.21
C ASP A 51 -1.31 7.42 -11.30
N GLY A 52 -1.82 6.35 -11.92
CA GLY A 52 -1.11 5.57 -12.94
C GLY A 52 -0.12 4.54 -12.40
N GLU A 53 0.08 4.46 -11.08
CA GLU A 53 1.00 3.53 -10.44
C GLU A 53 0.27 2.40 -9.72
N ILE A 54 0.84 1.19 -9.75
CA ILE A 54 0.36 0.05 -8.96
C ILE A 54 0.76 0.29 -7.50
N VAL A 55 -0.22 0.59 -6.66
CA VAL A 55 0.00 0.81 -5.22
C VAL A 55 -0.26 -0.45 -4.40
N PHE A 56 -1.01 -1.42 -4.94
CA PHE A 56 -1.23 -2.72 -4.31
C PHE A 56 -1.38 -3.78 -5.39
N GLN A 57 -0.69 -4.91 -5.24
CA GLN A 57 -0.84 -6.08 -6.10
C GLN A 57 -0.58 -7.32 -5.27
N LYS A 58 -1.54 -8.25 -5.24
CA LYS A 58 -1.41 -9.50 -4.50
C LYS A 58 -2.34 -10.57 -5.05
N THR A 59 -1.88 -11.82 -5.03
CA THR A 59 -2.68 -13.01 -5.31
C THR A 59 -2.92 -13.79 -4.02
N TYR A 60 -4.04 -14.51 -4.00
CA TYR A 60 -4.53 -15.25 -2.84
C TYR A 60 -5.07 -16.61 -3.28
N GLY A 61 -4.85 -17.62 -2.44
CA GLY A 61 -5.47 -18.92 -2.59
C GLY A 61 -5.05 -19.65 -3.88
N VAL A 62 -5.99 -20.41 -4.45
CA VAL A 62 -5.74 -21.34 -5.56
C VAL A 62 -6.68 -21.08 -6.73
N LYS A 63 -6.18 -21.27 -7.96
CA LYS A 63 -6.97 -21.19 -9.19
C LYS A 63 -7.69 -22.50 -9.55
N ASN A 64 -7.35 -23.59 -8.88
CA ASN A 64 -7.96 -24.90 -9.11
C ASN A 64 -8.06 -25.68 -7.78
N LEU A 65 -9.24 -26.24 -7.52
CA LEU A 65 -9.55 -26.94 -6.28
C LEU A 65 -8.96 -28.35 -6.20
N GLU A 66 -8.71 -29.00 -7.32
CA GLU A 66 -8.14 -30.34 -7.39
C GLU A 66 -6.61 -30.26 -7.32
N THR A 67 -6.01 -29.48 -8.23
CA THR A 67 -4.55 -29.39 -8.36
C THR A 67 -3.93 -28.49 -7.29
N LYS A 68 -4.74 -27.67 -6.61
CA LYS A 68 -4.31 -26.69 -5.59
C LYS A 68 -3.26 -25.70 -6.11
N LEU A 69 -3.20 -25.48 -7.42
CA LEU A 69 -2.26 -24.53 -8.01
C LEU A 69 -2.57 -23.11 -7.50
N PRO A 70 -1.54 -22.35 -7.09
CA PRO A 70 -1.74 -20.98 -6.62
C PRO A 70 -2.25 -20.09 -7.75
N VAL A 71 -2.92 -19.00 -7.36
CA VAL A 71 -3.26 -17.92 -8.29
C VAL A 71 -1.98 -17.18 -8.69
N ASP A 72 -1.83 -16.92 -9.99
CA ASP A 72 -0.76 -16.17 -10.64
C ASP A 72 -1.19 -14.79 -11.15
#